data_AF-A0A960WI56-F1
#
_entry.id   AF-A0A960WI56-F1
#
_cell.length_a   1.000
_cell.length_b   1.000
_cell.length_c   1.000
_cell.angle_alpha   90.00
_cell.angle_beta   90.00
_cell.angle_gamma   90.00
#
_symmetry.space_group_name_H-M   'P 1'
#
loop_
_entity.id
_entity.type
_entity.pdbx_description
1 polymer ?
#
loop_
_entity_poly.entity_id
_entity_poly.type
_entity_poly.pdbx_seq_one_letter_code
_entity_poly.pdbx_strand_id
1 'polypeptide(L)'
;MRICRNLLLTLFFILFAVVSQMSIKGEKSNSYSLQEKQEIAKEMQEISNLLNLKCKDCHLEAEKGLETADFTMLTRLGKYTRNTMLPLSEAYQIKCDYCHTSLSTFTDSGKR
;
A
#
# COMPACT_ATOMS: atom_id res chain seq x y z
N MET A 1 0.17 30.04 49.72
CA MET A 1 0.75 29.54 48.44
C MET A 1 0.11 28.21 48.02
N ARG A 2 -1.21 28.16 47.76
CA ARG A 2 -1.93 26.92 47.37
C ARG A 2 -2.26 26.84 45.87
N ILE A 3 -2.01 27.91 45.11
CA ILE A 3 -2.44 28.04 43.71
C ILE A 3 -1.44 27.37 42.73
N CYS A 4 -0.15 27.28 43.08
CA CYS A 4 0.87 26.72 42.18
C CYS A 4 0.85 25.19 42.05
N ARG A 5 0.22 24.45 42.98
CA ARG A 5 0.24 22.97 42.95
C ARG A 5 -0.80 22.38 41.99
N ASN A 6 -1.92 23.08 41.77
CA ASN A 6 -2.96 22.64 40.85
C ASN A 6 -2.62 22.97 39.39
N LEU A 7 -1.90 24.06 39.12
CA LEU A 7 -1.52 24.46 37.76
C LEU A 7 -0.48 23.50 37.13
N LEU A 8 0.41 22.94 37.97
CA LEU A 8 1.42 21.99 37.51
C LEU A 8 0.82 20.61 37.19
N LEU A 9 -0.21 20.20 37.95
CA LEU A 9 -0.92 18.94 37.72
C LEU A 9 -1.80 18.98 36.47
N THR A 10 -2.43 20.12 36.17
CA THR A 10 -3.23 20.27 34.94
C THR A 10 -2.36 20.27 33.68
N LEU A 11 -1.19 20.91 33.72
CA LEU A 11 -0.25 20.88 32.59
C LEU A 11 0.27 19.46 32.30
N PHE A 12 0.52 18.65 33.33
CA PHE A 12 0.91 17.25 33.15
C PHE A 12 -0.19 16.39 32.51
N PHE A 13 -1.46 16.62 32.90
CA PHE A 13 -2.60 15.91 32.31
C PHE A 13 -2.79 16.24 30.83
N ILE A 14 -2.59 17.49 30.42
CA ILE A 14 -2.70 17.91 29.01
C ILE A 14 -1.57 17.27 28.19
N LEU A 15 -0.34 17.25 28.70
CA LEU A 15 0.79 16.60 28.02
C LEU A 15 0.57 15.09 27.86
N PHE A 16 0.04 14.41 28.88
CA PHE A 16 -0.24 12.98 28.81
C PHE A 16 -1.38 12.63 27.84
N ALA A 17 -2.39 13.51 27.74
CA ALA A 17 -3.47 13.37 26.77
C ALA A 17 -2.98 13.51 25.32
N VAL A 18 -2.07 14.45 25.04
CA VAL A 18 -1.52 14.66 23.69
C VAL A 18 -0.61 13.50 23.27
N VAL A 19 0.21 12.93 24.17
CA VAL A 19 1.04 11.75 23.85
C VAL A 19 0.18 10.51 23.57
N SER A 20 -0.96 10.37 24.25
CA SER A 20 -1.86 9.21 24.07
C SER A 20 -2.58 9.18 22.72
N GLN A 21 -2.72 10.33 22.04
CA GLN A 21 -3.40 10.41 20.74
C GLN A 21 -2.52 9.98 19.55
N MET A 22 -1.19 9.89 19.73
CA MET A 22 -0.27 9.55 18.63
C MET A 22 -0.09 8.05 18.39
N SER A 23 -0.63 7.16 19.24
CA SER A 23 -0.44 5.71 19.15
C SER A 23 -1.54 4.92 18.44
N ILE A 24 -2.58 5.57 17.90
CA ILE A 24 -3.71 4.89 17.24
C ILE A 24 -3.72 5.20 15.74
N LYS A 25 -2.62 4.90 15.06
CA LYS A 25 -2.67 4.56 13.62
C LYS A 25 -2.36 3.07 13.52
N GLY A 26 -3.32 2.27 13.98
CA GLY A 26 -3.28 0.83 13.81
C GLY A 26 -3.18 0.51 12.33
N GLU A 27 -2.16 -0.25 11.94
CA GLU A 27 -2.14 -0.95 10.67
C GLU A 27 -3.42 -1.77 10.58
N LYS A 28 -4.22 -1.46 9.56
CA LYS A 28 -5.44 -2.19 9.23
C LYS A 28 -5.00 -3.61 8.86
N SER A 29 -5.10 -4.56 9.78
CA SER A 29 -4.95 -5.98 9.47
C SER A 29 -6.17 -6.39 8.62
N ASN A 30 -6.10 -6.11 7.33
CA ASN A 30 -7.12 -6.50 6.37
C ASN A 30 -7.06 -8.03 6.22
N SER A 31 -7.84 -8.74 7.04
CA SER A 31 -8.11 -10.15 6.85
C SER A 31 -9.05 -10.31 5.66
N TYR A 32 -8.52 -10.30 4.44
CA TYR A 32 -9.29 -10.61 3.23
C TYR A 32 -9.93 -12.00 3.31
N SER A 33 -11.17 -12.11 2.85
CA SER A 33 -11.87 -13.36 2.59
C SER A 33 -11.18 -14.16 1.48
N LEU A 34 -11.52 -15.46 1.35
CA LEU A 34 -10.98 -16.30 0.29
C LEU A 34 -11.31 -15.73 -1.11
N GLN A 35 -12.52 -15.22 -1.29
CA GLN A 35 -12.94 -14.62 -2.55
C GLN A 35 -12.13 -13.36 -2.87
N GLU A 36 -11.98 -12.44 -1.91
CA GLU A 36 -11.16 -11.22 -2.12
C GLU A 36 -9.70 -11.57 -2.45
N LYS A 37 -9.14 -12.59 -1.80
CA LYS A 37 -7.78 -13.06 -2.14
C LYS A 37 -7.66 -13.58 -3.57
N GLN A 38 -8.68 -14.30 -4.05
CA GLN A 38 -8.72 -14.79 -5.43
C GLN A 38 -8.87 -13.65 -6.45
N GLU A 39 -9.69 -12.65 -6.14
CA GLU A 39 -9.86 -11.46 -6.97
C GLU A 39 -8.56 -10.66 -7.06
N ILE A 40 -7.89 -10.40 -5.92
CA ILE A 40 -6.58 -9.74 -5.89
C ILE A 40 -5.56 -10.54 -6.70
N ALA A 41 -5.51 -11.87 -6.55
CA ALA A 41 -4.56 -12.70 -7.29
C ALA A 41 -4.80 -12.63 -8.81
N LYS A 42 -6.07 -12.60 -9.23
CA LYS A 42 -6.44 -12.45 -10.64
C LYS A 42 -6.03 -11.08 -11.18
N GLU A 43 -6.27 -10.01 -10.45
CA GLU A 43 -5.84 -8.66 -10.84
C GLU A 43 -4.31 -8.57 -10.98
N MET A 44 -3.57 -9.12 -10.02
CA MET A 44 -2.11 -9.15 -10.10
C MET A 44 -1.62 -9.96 -11.31
N GLN A 45 -2.31 -11.06 -11.66
CA GLN A 45 -2.01 -11.84 -12.86
C GLN A 45 -2.29 -11.05 -14.14
N GLU A 46 -3.39 -10.29 -14.21
CA GLU A 46 -3.71 -9.42 -15.34
C GLU A 46 -2.63 -8.34 -15.54
N ILE A 47 -2.20 -7.69 -14.46
CA ILE A 47 -1.11 -6.69 -14.49
C ILE A 47 0.21 -7.34 -14.93
N SER A 48 0.55 -8.50 -14.38
CA SER A 48 1.76 -9.26 -14.72
C SER A 48 1.79 -9.61 -16.22
N ASN A 49 0.67 -10.09 -16.76
CA ASN A 49 0.56 -10.44 -18.17
C ASN A 49 0.67 -9.22 -19.09
N LEU A 50 -0.07 -8.15 -18.79
CA LEU A 50 -0.05 -6.92 -19.59
C LEU A 50 1.35 -6.30 -19.63
N LEU A 51 2.00 -6.20 -18.48
CA LEU A 51 3.32 -5.55 -18.37
C LEU A 51 4.48 -6.50 -18.69
N ASN A 52 4.21 -7.77 -18.95
CA ASN A 52 5.22 -8.81 -19.15
C ASN A 52 6.22 -8.89 -17.97
N LEU A 53 5.68 -8.86 -16.75
CA LEU A 53 6.40 -8.94 -15.50
C LEU A 53 6.18 -10.30 -14.84
N LYS A 54 7.16 -10.79 -14.09
CA LYS A 54 7.03 -11.94 -13.19
C LYS A 54 6.81 -11.44 -11.76
N CYS A 55 6.24 -12.29 -10.90
CA CYS A 55 6.03 -11.95 -9.48
C CYS A 55 7.33 -11.46 -8.81
N LYS A 56 8.47 -12.07 -9.13
CA LYS A 56 9.79 -11.69 -8.58
C LYS A 56 10.29 -10.30 -8.98
N ASP A 57 9.74 -9.71 -10.03
CA ASP A 57 10.12 -8.37 -10.46
C ASP A 57 9.55 -7.31 -9.52
N CYS A 58 8.42 -7.61 -8.86
CA CYS A 58 7.78 -6.75 -7.86
C CYS A 58 7.98 -7.23 -6.41
N HIS A 59 8.13 -8.53 -6.19
CA HIS A 59 8.22 -9.15 -4.86
C HIS A 59 9.59 -9.79 -4.62
N LEU A 60 10.26 -9.45 -3.51
CA LEU A 60 11.60 -9.96 -3.17
C LEU A 60 11.61 -11.46 -2.86
N GLU A 61 10.59 -11.94 -2.16
CA GLU A 61 10.45 -13.35 -1.74
C GLU A 61 9.25 -13.99 -2.46
N ALA A 62 9.13 -13.79 -3.78
CA ALA A 62 7.96 -14.22 -4.54
C ALA A 62 7.67 -15.73 -4.44
N GLU A 63 8.70 -16.57 -4.46
CA GLU A 63 8.55 -18.04 -4.37
C GLU A 63 8.00 -18.46 -3.01
N LYS A 64 8.58 -17.94 -1.92
CA LYS A 64 8.07 -18.14 -0.56
C LYS A 64 6.66 -17.60 -0.40
N GLY A 65 6.35 -16.48 -1.04
CA GLY A 65 5.00 -15.90 -1.06
C GLY A 65 3.95 -16.82 -1.68
N LEU A 66 4.32 -17.70 -2.62
CA LEU A 66 3.41 -18.71 -3.17
C LEU A 66 3.04 -19.79 -2.13
N GLU A 67 3.95 -20.08 -1.19
CA GLU A 67 3.73 -21.06 -0.13
C GLU A 67 3.02 -20.45 1.08
N THR A 68 3.41 -19.23 1.46
CA THR A 68 2.95 -18.56 2.69
C THR A 68 1.82 -17.57 2.48
N ALA A 69 1.46 -17.29 1.22
CA ALA A 69 0.57 -16.21 0.81
C ALA A 69 1.02 -14.81 1.30
N ASP A 70 2.33 -14.62 1.53
CA ASP A 70 2.92 -13.34 1.92
C ASP A 70 3.75 -12.74 0.78
N PHE A 71 3.21 -11.68 0.18
CA PHE A 71 3.84 -10.92 -0.90
C PHE A 71 4.25 -9.49 -0.47
N THR A 72 4.32 -9.23 0.84
CA THR A 72 4.50 -7.87 1.38
C THR A 72 5.90 -7.30 1.15
N MET A 73 6.90 -8.16 0.92
CA MET A 73 8.28 -7.78 0.67
C MET A 73 8.48 -7.37 -0.80
N LEU A 74 8.67 -6.07 -1.03
CA LEU A 74 8.68 -5.48 -2.38
C LEU A 74 10.08 -5.06 -2.86
N THR A 75 10.33 -5.27 -4.15
CA THR A 75 11.47 -4.69 -4.88
C THR A 75 11.29 -3.18 -5.03
N ARG A 76 12.27 -2.49 -5.62
CA ARG A 76 12.12 -1.06 -5.97
C ARG A 76 10.95 -0.83 -6.93
N LEU A 77 10.79 -1.68 -7.94
CA LEU A 77 9.70 -1.61 -8.91
C LEU A 77 8.35 -1.87 -8.23
N GLY A 78 8.28 -2.89 -7.36
CA GLY A 78 7.06 -3.17 -6.59
C GLY A 78 6.66 -2.00 -5.69
N LYS A 79 7.62 -1.36 -5.00
CA LYS A 79 7.36 -0.17 -4.18
C LYS A 79 6.85 1.00 -5.00
N TYR A 80 7.47 1.27 -6.16
CA TYR A 80 7.02 2.33 -7.06
C TYR A 80 5.61 2.06 -7.58
N THR A 81 5.34 0.82 -7.99
CA THR A 81 4.02 0.41 -8.48
C THR A 81 2.96 0.58 -7.40
N ARG A 82 3.20 0.05 -6.18
CA ARG A 82 2.27 0.15 -5.06
C ARG A 82 2.01 1.58 -4.60
N ASN A 83 3.07 2.38 -4.49
CA ASN A 83 2.96 3.71 -3.86
C ASN A 83 2.62 4.82 -4.86
N THR A 84 2.75 4.58 -6.16
CA THR A 84 2.57 5.62 -7.19
C THR A 84 1.61 5.18 -8.29
N MET A 85 1.84 4.03 -8.92
CA MET A 85 1.05 3.64 -10.10
C MET A 85 -0.34 3.11 -9.77
N LEU A 86 -0.49 2.26 -8.75
CA LEU A 86 -1.82 1.78 -8.34
C LEU A 86 -2.71 2.92 -7.84
N PRO A 87 -2.24 3.83 -6.96
CA PRO A 87 -3.03 5.00 -6.57
C PRO A 87 -3.38 5.91 -7.74
N LEU A 88 -2.49 6.04 -8.74
CA LEU A 88 -2.78 6.81 -9.94
C LEU A 88 -3.89 6.17 -10.78
N SER A 89 -3.80 4.86 -11.01
CA SER A 89 -4.84 4.07 -11.69
C SER A 89 -6.20 4.21 -11.00
N GLU A 90 -6.24 4.12 -9.67
CA GLU A 90 -7.44 4.31 -8.88
C GLU A 90 -8.00 5.75 -8.97
N ALA A 91 -7.13 6.75 -8.80
CA ALA A 91 -7.53 8.17 -8.84
C ALA A 91 -8.13 8.58 -10.19
N TYR A 92 -7.61 8.04 -11.29
CA TYR A 92 -8.12 8.30 -12.64
C TYR A 92 -9.17 7.28 -13.10
N GLN A 93 -9.48 6.27 -12.29
CA GLN A 93 -10.41 5.18 -12.62
C GLN A 93 -10.07 4.50 -13.96
N ILE A 94 -8.78 4.34 -14.25
CA ILE A 94 -8.28 3.70 -15.48
C ILE A 94 -7.51 2.43 -15.14
N LYS A 95 -7.57 1.45 -16.03
CA LYS A 95 -6.73 0.25 -15.95
C LYS A 95 -5.36 0.51 -16.57
N CYS A 96 -4.39 -0.36 -16.26
CA CYS A 96 -3.03 -0.23 -16.77
C CYS A 96 -2.95 -0.24 -18.30
N ASP A 97 -3.84 -0.97 -18.98
CA ASP A 97 -3.90 -1.10 -20.45
C ASP A 97 -4.33 0.19 -21.16
N TYR A 98 -4.95 1.12 -20.44
CA TYR A 98 -5.25 2.45 -20.97
C TYR A 98 -3.97 3.21 -21.35
N CYS A 99 -2.91 3.10 -20.53
CA CYS A 99 -1.62 3.76 -20.76
C CYS A 99 -0.56 2.81 -21.33
N HIS A 100 -0.55 1.54 -20.94
CA HIS A 100 0.51 0.58 -21.24
C HIS A 100 0.07 -0.45 -22.28
N THR A 101 0.95 -0.74 -23.23
CA THR A 101 0.89 -1.95 -24.06
C THR A 101 1.91 -3.01 -23.61
N SER A 102 2.92 -2.58 -22.85
CA SER A 102 3.83 -3.40 -22.06
C SER A 102 4.48 -2.49 -20.99
N LEU A 103 5.38 -3.03 -20.15
CA LEU A 103 6.08 -2.23 -19.14
C LEU A 103 6.74 -0.96 -19.70
N SER A 104 7.40 -1.06 -20.85
CA SER A 104 8.19 0.02 -21.46
C SER A 104 7.51 0.66 -22.66
N THR A 105 6.33 0.20 -23.06
CA THR A 105 5.64 0.69 -24.26
C THR A 105 4.28 1.27 -23.90
N PHE A 106 4.02 2.48 -24.38
CA PHE A 106 2.79 3.21 -24.09
C PHE A 106 1.83 3.22 -25.28
N THR A 107 0.53 3.23 -24.98
CA THR A 107 -0.51 3.64 -25.92
C THR A 107 -0.35 5.11 -26.28
N ASP A 108 -1.13 5.61 -27.24
CA ASP A 108 -1.11 7.06 -27.54
C ASP A 108 -1.64 7.92 -26.39
N SER A 109 -2.51 7.36 -25.54
CA SER A 109 -2.94 8.02 -24.31
C SER A 109 -1.80 8.14 -23.29
N GLY A 110 -0.97 7.10 -23.16
CA GLY A 110 0.15 7.10 -22.20
C GLY A 110 1.35 7.96 -22.59
N LYS A 111 1.41 8.44 -23.84
CA LYS A 111 2.50 9.31 -24.35
C LYS A 111 2.23 10.81 -24.16
N ARG A 112 1.01 11.18 -23.78
CA ARG A 112 0.55 12.57 -23.63
C ARG A 112 0.68 13.03 -22.19
#